data_AF-A0A241WI35-F1
#
_entry.id   AF-A0A241WI35-F1
#
_cell.length_a   1.000
_cell.length_b   1.000
_cell.length_c   1.000
_cell.angle_alpha   90.00
_cell.angle_beta   90.00
_cell.angle_gamma   90.00
#
_symmetry.space_group_name_H-M   'P 1'
#
loop_
_entity.id
_entity.type
_entity.pdbx_description
1 polymer ?
#
loop_
_entity_poly.entity_id
_entity_poly.type
_entity_poly.pdbx_seq_one_letter_code
_entity_poly.pdbx_strand_id
1 'polypeptide(L)'
;MMTQIIKQTLTPTQVFEALAKGFKMEFAEVDTNDWELLTPQTRLGFADLFSGFIKFRFAQTLDEGLKRAQKAQSEKYFSECVGLDGDKNERYRIGKYPSFYVLKPSGRSGINLDGFSIYKESQGNLTPVDKDTVSDLIINALITARKAKRNTEYYDLLNKTGHFQSDDYKQWAKTHR
;
A
#
# COMPACT_ATOMS: atom_id res chain seq x y z
N MET A 1 16.28 19.47 11.58
CA MET A 1 16.09 19.02 10.19
C MET A 1 14.62 19.17 9.84
N MET A 2 14.26 19.78 8.71
CA MET A 2 12.88 19.76 8.23
C MET A 2 12.53 18.33 7.81
N THR A 3 11.59 17.68 8.50
CA THR A 3 10.97 16.44 8.03
C THR A 3 10.27 16.73 6.71
N GLN A 4 10.83 16.23 5.60
CA GLN A 4 10.16 16.29 4.29
C GLN A 4 8.87 15.49 4.36
N ILE A 5 7.74 16.20 4.30
CA ILE A 5 6.41 15.60 4.17
C ILE A 5 6.19 15.33 2.68
N ILE A 6 6.14 14.06 2.29
CA ILE A 6 5.88 13.66 0.90
C ILE A 6 4.38 13.43 0.74
N LYS A 7 3.76 13.86 -0.36
CA LYS A 7 2.34 13.58 -0.62
C LYS A 7 2.19 12.15 -1.11
N GLN A 8 1.20 11.41 -0.59
CA GLN A 8 0.93 10.05 -1.03
C GLN A 8 0.09 10.05 -2.29
N THR A 9 0.57 9.38 -3.34
CA THR A 9 -0.22 9.08 -4.53
C THR A 9 -1.08 7.83 -4.30
N LEU A 10 -2.28 7.80 -4.87
CA LEU A 10 -3.24 6.70 -4.78
C LEU A 10 -3.41 5.99 -6.12
N THR A 11 -3.64 4.68 -6.07
CA THR A 11 -3.97 3.89 -7.26
C THR A 11 -5.41 4.15 -7.70
N PRO A 12 -5.78 3.88 -8.96
CA PRO A 12 -7.16 4.08 -9.43
C PRO A 12 -8.19 3.29 -8.61
N THR A 13 -7.87 2.05 -8.22
CA THR A 13 -8.72 1.25 -7.33
C THR A 13 -8.93 1.94 -5.98
N GLN A 14 -7.86 2.50 -5.39
CA GLN A 14 -7.95 3.25 -4.14
C GLN A 14 -8.78 4.53 -4.31
N VAL A 15 -8.71 5.19 -5.46
CA VAL A 15 -9.55 6.35 -5.80
C VAL A 15 -11.03 5.96 -5.81
N PHE A 16 -11.39 4.87 -6.50
CA PHE A 16 -12.79 4.41 -6.53
C PHE A 16 -13.31 4.01 -5.16
N GLU A 17 -12.52 3.24 -4.39
CA GLU A 17 -12.90 2.90 -3.02
C GLU A 17 -13.07 4.13 -2.15
N ALA A 18 -12.18 5.12 -2.29
CA ALA A 18 -12.24 6.35 -1.54
C ALA A 18 -13.51 7.16 -1.89
N LEU A 19 -13.79 7.33 -3.18
CA LEU A 19 -15.00 8.01 -3.66
C LEU A 19 -16.27 7.30 -3.21
N ALA A 20 -16.33 5.97 -3.31
CA ALA A 20 -17.47 5.17 -2.83
C ALA A 20 -17.68 5.31 -1.31
N LYS A 21 -16.59 5.53 -0.56
CA LYS A 21 -16.62 5.82 0.88
C LYS A 21 -16.88 7.30 1.19
N GLY A 22 -17.12 8.15 0.18
CA GLY A 22 -17.44 9.56 0.33
C GLY A 22 -16.24 10.46 0.64
N PHE A 23 -15.00 9.98 0.42
CA PHE A 23 -13.80 10.79 0.61
C PHE A 23 -13.62 11.75 -0.56
N LYS A 24 -13.27 13.01 -0.23
CA LYS A 24 -12.81 13.98 -1.23
C LYS A 24 -11.41 13.64 -1.73
N MET A 25 -11.23 13.78 -3.05
CA MET A 25 -10.01 13.40 -3.76
C MET A 25 -9.49 14.60 -4.54
N GLU A 26 -8.17 14.68 -4.70
CA GLU A 26 -7.50 15.64 -5.58
C GLU A 26 -6.75 14.89 -6.67
N PHE A 27 -6.60 15.50 -7.84
CA PHE A 27 -5.85 14.97 -8.97
C PHE A 27 -4.88 16.03 -9.51
N ALA A 28 -3.81 15.59 -10.15
CA ALA A 28 -2.86 16.43 -10.86
C ALA A 28 -2.26 15.63 -12.01
N GLU A 29 -1.70 16.31 -13.01
CA GLU A 29 -0.84 15.64 -13.98
C GLU A 29 0.42 15.09 -13.29
N VAL A 30 0.96 14.00 -13.83
CA VAL A 30 2.26 13.48 -13.38
C VAL A 30 3.31 14.58 -13.57
N ASP A 31 4.26 14.66 -12.65
CA ASP A 31 5.31 15.70 -12.61
C ASP A 31 4.86 17.15 -12.39
N THR A 32 3.56 17.44 -12.23
CA THR A 32 3.08 18.77 -11.82
C THR A 32 2.70 18.81 -10.33
N ASN A 33 2.64 20.02 -9.75
CA ASN A 33 2.15 20.23 -8.37
C ASN A 33 0.80 20.97 -8.35
N ASP A 34 0.11 21.00 -9.48
CA ASP A 34 -1.15 21.71 -9.69
C ASP A 34 -2.31 20.78 -9.35
N TRP A 35 -2.60 20.66 -8.05
CA TRP A 35 -3.62 19.76 -7.55
C TRP A 35 -5.00 20.39 -7.59
N GLU A 36 -5.94 19.72 -8.25
CA GLU A 36 -7.34 20.12 -8.37
C GLU A 36 -8.26 19.16 -7.65
N LEU A 37 -9.39 19.66 -7.15
CA LEU A 37 -10.40 18.83 -6.50
C LEU A 37 -11.14 17.99 -7.55
N LEU A 38 -11.24 16.68 -7.30
CA LEU A 38 -12.05 15.78 -8.11
C LEU A 38 -13.53 15.99 -7.77
N THR A 39 -14.26 16.58 -8.71
CA THR A 39 -15.70 16.90 -8.59
C THR A 39 -16.49 16.19 -9.68
N PRO A 40 -17.83 16.06 -9.53
CA PRO A 40 -18.67 15.53 -10.62
C PRO A 40 -18.59 16.32 -11.93
N GLN A 41 -18.14 17.58 -11.89
CA GLN A 41 -17.96 18.44 -13.05
C GLN A 41 -16.60 18.26 -13.72
N THR A 42 -15.66 17.56 -13.08
CA THR A 42 -14.32 17.31 -13.63
C THR A 42 -14.44 16.42 -14.88
N ARG A 43 -13.86 16.86 -15.99
CA ARG A 43 -13.87 16.14 -17.28
C ARG A 43 -12.77 15.08 -17.36
N LEU A 44 -12.72 14.17 -16.39
CA LEU A 44 -11.85 13.00 -16.46
C LEU A 44 -12.66 11.80 -16.96
N GLY A 45 -12.24 11.24 -18.08
CA GLY A 45 -12.75 9.98 -18.58
C GLY A 45 -12.27 8.80 -17.75
N PHE A 46 -12.95 7.66 -17.89
CA PHE A 46 -12.52 6.42 -17.21
C PHE A 46 -11.10 6.01 -17.64
N ALA A 47 -10.75 6.21 -18.91
CA ALA A 47 -9.41 5.91 -19.42
C ALA A 47 -8.32 6.76 -18.76
N ASP A 48 -8.62 8.01 -18.40
CA ASP A 48 -7.64 8.93 -17.83
C ASP A 48 -7.18 8.47 -16.44
N LEU A 49 -8.06 7.82 -15.68
CA LEU A 49 -7.75 7.23 -14.37
C LEU A 49 -6.69 6.14 -14.48
N PHE A 50 -6.64 5.41 -15.59
CA PHE A 50 -5.70 4.31 -15.82
C PHE A 50 -4.57 4.66 -16.80
N SER A 51 -4.60 5.88 -17.36
CA SER A 51 -3.69 6.31 -18.42
C SER A 51 -2.23 6.44 -17.94
N GLY A 52 -2.03 6.65 -16.64
CA GLY A 52 -0.71 6.92 -16.06
C GLY A 52 -0.24 8.36 -16.21
N PHE A 53 -1.01 9.25 -16.85
CA PHE A 53 -0.71 10.68 -16.95
C PHE A 53 -1.24 11.50 -15.77
N ILE A 54 -2.12 10.92 -14.96
CA ILE A 54 -2.76 11.58 -13.83
C ILE A 54 -2.42 10.83 -12.55
N LYS A 55 -2.10 11.59 -11.51
CA LYS A 55 -1.89 11.12 -10.14
C LYS A 55 -2.98 11.65 -9.22
N PHE A 56 -3.36 10.85 -8.23
CA PHE A 56 -4.45 11.16 -7.31
C PHE A 56 -3.96 11.17 -5.87
N ARG A 57 -4.60 11.96 -5.01
CA ARG A 57 -4.38 11.95 -3.56
C ARG A 57 -5.67 12.25 -2.82
N PHE A 58 -5.69 12.02 -1.51
CA PHE A 58 -6.79 12.49 -0.66
C PHE A 58 -6.77 14.02 -0.56
N ALA A 59 -7.96 14.64 -0.54
CA ALA A 59 -8.07 16.06 -0.22
C ALA A 59 -7.62 16.30 1.23
N GLN A 60 -6.90 17.40 1.46
CA GLN A 60 -6.31 17.72 2.76
C GLN A 60 -7.29 18.48 3.66
N THR A 61 -8.43 17.88 3.98
CA THR A 61 -9.39 18.45 4.93
C THR A 61 -9.45 17.61 6.21
N LEU A 62 -9.66 18.29 7.35
CA LEU A 62 -9.65 17.69 8.69
C LEU A 62 -10.69 16.56 8.84
N ASP A 63 -11.86 16.73 8.20
CA ASP A 63 -12.98 15.80 8.22
C ASP A 63 -12.65 14.44 7.57
N GLU A 64 -11.84 14.45 6.51
CA GLU A 64 -11.43 13.24 5.80
C GLU A 64 -10.36 12.44 6.57
N GLY A 65 -9.61 13.09 7.47
CA GLY A 65 -8.72 12.41 8.40
C GLY A 65 -9.48 11.54 9.40
N LEU A 66 -10.57 12.07 9.95
CA LEU A 66 -11.43 11.39 10.94
C LEU A 66 -12.22 10.23 10.32
N LYS A 67 -12.82 10.44 9.14
CA LYS A 67 -13.53 9.39 8.39
C LYS A 67 -12.62 8.22 8.01
N ARG A 68 -11.33 8.49 7.67
CA ARG A 68 -10.34 7.44 7.37
C ARG A 68 -10.01 6.58 8.59
N ALA A 69 -9.81 7.21 9.74
CA ALA A 69 -9.52 6.50 10.98
C ALA A 69 -10.66 5.58 11.44
N GLN A 70 -11.91 6.02 11.28
CA GLN A 70 -13.10 5.23 11.64
C GLN A 70 -13.31 4.02 10.71
N LYS A 71 -13.11 4.19 9.39
CA LYS A 71 -13.33 3.10 8.40
C LYS A 71 -12.19 2.09 8.33
N ALA A 72 -11.02 2.37 8.89
CA ALA A 72 -9.92 1.42 8.97
C ALA A 72 -10.15 0.32 10.04
N GLN A 73 -11.13 0.48 10.95
CA GLN A 73 -11.35 -0.48 12.05
C GLN A 73 -11.76 -1.90 11.64
N SER A 74 -12.12 -2.16 10.38
CA SER A 74 -12.44 -3.52 9.93
C SER A 74 -11.24 -4.16 9.21
N GLU A 75 -10.61 -5.16 9.84
CA GLU A 75 -10.07 -6.40 9.22
C GLU A 75 -9.33 -7.27 10.26
N LYS A 76 -9.22 -8.56 9.93
CA LYS A 76 -8.87 -9.68 10.82
C LYS A 76 -7.38 -9.76 11.24
N TYR A 77 -6.48 -9.01 10.61
CA TYR A 77 -5.03 -9.22 10.74
C TYR A 77 -4.30 -8.05 11.41
N PHE A 78 -3.31 -8.37 12.26
CA PHE A 78 -2.48 -7.39 12.98
C PHE A 78 -1.42 -6.74 12.08
N SER A 79 -1.03 -7.39 10.99
CA SER A 79 -0.04 -6.89 10.03
C SER A 79 -0.25 -7.54 8.66
N GLU A 80 -0.51 -6.75 7.62
CA GLU A 80 -0.74 -7.26 6.27
C GLU A 80 -0.28 -6.31 5.17
N CYS A 81 0.01 -6.88 3.99
CA CYS A 81 0.22 -6.11 2.76
C CYS A 81 -1.14 -5.74 2.17
N VAL A 82 -1.40 -4.44 2.00
CA VAL A 82 -2.65 -3.90 1.43
C VAL A 82 -2.49 -3.51 -0.04
N GLY A 83 -1.46 -4.04 -0.70
CA GLY A 83 -1.15 -3.79 -2.10
C GLY A 83 -0.11 -2.70 -2.30
N LEU A 84 -0.25 -1.97 -3.41
CA LEU A 84 0.66 -0.91 -3.80
C LEU A 84 0.03 0.48 -3.58
N ASP A 85 0.87 1.49 -3.30
CA ASP A 85 0.48 2.89 -3.42
C ASP A 85 0.45 3.34 -4.89
N GLY A 86 0.03 4.57 -5.15
CA GLY A 86 -0.05 5.12 -6.52
C GLY A 86 1.30 5.24 -7.23
N ASP A 87 2.40 5.28 -6.47
CA ASP A 87 3.77 5.29 -6.98
C ASP A 87 4.33 3.86 -7.15
N LYS A 88 3.49 2.82 -7.01
CA LYS A 88 3.84 1.39 -7.07
C LYS A 88 4.77 0.90 -5.96
N ASN A 89 4.84 1.61 -4.84
CA ASN A 89 5.53 1.17 -3.63
C ASN A 89 4.65 0.25 -2.80
N GLU A 90 5.26 -0.66 -2.05
CA GLU A 90 4.52 -1.60 -1.21
C GLU A 90 3.91 -0.88 0.00
N ARG A 91 2.62 -1.13 0.24
CA ARG A 91 1.86 -0.51 1.32
C ARG A 91 1.38 -1.57 2.30
N TYR A 92 1.57 -1.29 3.58
CA TYR A 92 1.30 -2.20 4.68
C TYR A 92 0.40 -1.57 5.72
N ARG A 93 -0.48 -2.37 6.30
CA ARG A 93 -1.31 -2.03 7.46
C ARG A 93 -0.75 -2.74 8.67
N ILE A 94 -0.43 -2.01 9.73
CA ILE A 94 0.19 -2.54 10.95
C ILE A 94 -0.57 -2.08 12.20
N GLY A 95 -0.81 -3.02 13.12
CA GLY A 95 -1.34 -2.80 14.46
C GLY A 95 -2.85 -2.98 14.58
N LYS A 96 -3.30 -3.17 15.84
CA LYS A 96 -4.72 -3.23 16.24
C LYS A 96 -5.44 -1.91 15.98
N TYR A 97 -4.75 -0.79 16.20
CA TYR A 97 -5.14 0.53 15.72
C TYR A 97 -4.36 0.78 14.42
N PRO A 98 -4.98 0.51 13.26
CA PRO A 98 -4.24 0.34 12.02
C PRO A 98 -3.52 1.63 11.64
N SER A 99 -2.19 1.55 11.57
CA SER A 99 -1.33 2.56 10.96
C SER A 99 -0.85 2.03 9.61
N PHE A 100 -0.84 2.90 8.61
CA PHE A 100 -0.37 2.56 7.28
C PHE A 100 1.10 2.95 7.13
N TYR A 101 1.87 2.08 6.48
CA TYR A 101 3.28 2.30 6.18
C TYR A 101 3.54 1.99 4.72
N VAL A 102 4.40 2.79 4.09
CA VAL A 102 4.84 2.61 2.70
C VAL A 102 6.33 2.32 2.69
N LEU A 103 6.72 1.26 1.99
CA LEU A 103 8.12 0.87 1.78
C LEU A 103 8.55 1.32 0.39
N LYS A 104 9.35 2.38 0.32
CA LYS A 104 9.94 2.87 -0.93
C LYS A 104 11.31 2.19 -1.15
N PRO A 105 11.55 1.53 -2.30
CA PRO A 105 12.85 0.92 -2.58
C PRO A 105 13.95 1.99 -2.58
N SER A 106 15.03 1.75 -1.83
CA SER A 106 16.23 2.59 -1.81
C SER A 106 17.48 1.87 -2.36
N GLY A 107 17.34 0.60 -2.74
CA GLY A 107 18.41 -0.24 -3.29
C GLY A 107 17.92 -1.63 -3.68
N ARG A 108 18.80 -2.64 -3.63
CA ARG A 108 18.42 -4.05 -3.88
C ARG A 108 17.41 -4.53 -2.83
N SER A 109 16.22 -4.92 -3.30
CA SER A 109 15.08 -5.28 -2.47
C SER A 109 15.11 -6.75 -2.01
N GLY A 110 15.70 -6.97 -0.84
CA GLY A 110 15.71 -8.27 -0.15
C GLY A 110 14.43 -8.60 0.62
N ILE A 111 14.50 -9.65 1.45
CA ILE A 111 13.47 -9.97 2.45
C ILE A 111 13.53 -8.95 3.60
N ASN A 112 14.73 -8.46 3.92
CA ASN A 112 14.95 -7.45 4.96
C ASN A 112 14.48 -6.07 4.51
N LEU A 113 14.27 -5.19 5.50
CA LEU A 113 13.93 -3.79 5.28
C LEU A 113 15.15 -2.93 4.89
N ASP A 114 16.37 -3.48 4.86
CA ASP A 114 17.62 -2.75 4.61
C ASP A 114 17.59 -1.95 3.29
N GLY A 115 17.04 -2.55 2.23
CA GLY A 115 16.88 -1.91 0.91
C GLY A 115 15.65 -1.01 0.75
N PHE A 116 14.99 -0.62 1.86
CA PHE A 116 13.78 0.20 1.83
C PHE A 116 13.89 1.42 2.75
N SER A 117 13.38 2.54 2.28
CA SER A 117 13.02 3.68 3.13
C SER A 117 11.58 3.48 3.64
N ILE A 118 11.38 3.65 4.94
CA ILE A 118 10.08 3.45 5.58
C ILE A 118 9.40 4.80 5.74
N TYR A 119 8.13 4.88 5.34
CA TYR A 119 7.29 6.05 5.55
C TYR A 119 6.02 5.65 6.29
N LYS A 120 5.61 6.47 7.25
CA LYS A 120 4.29 6.37 7.87
C LYS A 120 3.31 7.22 7.08
N GLU A 121 2.20 6.61 6.69
CA GLU A 121 1.11 7.32 6.07
C GLU A 121 0.20 7.92 7.14
N SER A 122 -0.04 9.22 7.03
CA SER A 122 -1.01 9.94 7.84
C SER A 122 -1.64 11.05 7.02
N GLN A 123 -2.97 11.06 6.99
CA GLN A 123 -3.74 12.10 6.33
C GLN A 123 -3.40 12.32 4.84
N GLY A 124 -2.92 11.30 4.12
CA GLY A 124 -2.53 11.40 2.70
C GLY A 124 -1.12 11.96 2.50
N ASN A 125 -0.36 12.04 3.59
CA ASN A 125 1.05 12.37 3.59
C ASN A 125 1.85 11.17 4.05
N LEU A 126 3.08 11.08 3.55
CA LEU A 126 4.11 10.15 3.95
C LEU A 126 5.15 10.93 4.76
N THR A 127 5.29 10.57 6.03
CA THR A 127 6.36 11.08 6.90
C THR A 127 7.44 10.02 7.02
N PRO A 128 8.72 10.37 6.81
CA PRO A 128 9.81 9.42 6.94
C PRO A 128 9.86 8.84 8.35
N VAL A 129 10.12 7.54 8.44
CA VAL A 129 10.31 6.81 9.69
C VAL A 129 11.75 6.36 9.73
N ASP A 130 12.46 6.81 10.75
CA ASP A 130 13.81 6.39 11.02
C ASP A 130 13.80 4.99 11.65
N LYS A 131 14.58 4.08 11.07
CA LYS A 131 14.65 2.66 11.46
C LYS A 131 15.29 2.48 12.83
N ASP A 132 16.18 3.39 13.23
CA ASP A 132 16.92 3.28 14.47
C ASP A 132 16.10 3.75 15.68
N THR A 133 15.04 4.53 15.43
CA THR A 133 14.19 5.11 16.48
C THR A 133 12.77 4.55 16.52
N VAL A 134 12.33 3.87 15.46
CA VAL A 134 11.03 3.21 15.44
C VAL A 134 11.03 1.94 16.30
N SER A 135 9.89 1.63 16.91
CA SER A 135 9.73 0.42 17.72
C SER A 135 10.01 -0.87 16.92
N ASP A 136 10.77 -1.79 17.51
CA ASP A 136 11.04 -3.13 16.99
C ASP A 136 9.77 -3.89 16.63
N LEU A 137 8.66 -3.65 17.35
CA LEU A 137 7.37 -4.28 17.06
C LEU A 137 6.87 -3.91 15.66
N ILE A 138 7.07 -2.66 15.24
CA ILE A 138 6.66 -2.18 13.91
C ILE A 138 7.57 -2.80 12.84
N ILE A 139 8.88 -2.82 13.08
CA ILE A 139 9.85 -3.45 12.17
C ILE A 139 9.55 -4.93 11.96
N ASN A 140 9.35 -5.68 13.05
CA ASN A 140 9.04 -7.10 13.01
C ASN A 140 7.69 -7.38 12.33
N ALA A 141 6.68 -6.54 12.57
CA ALA A 141 5.39 -6.65 11.91
C ALA A 141 5.49 -6.39 10.40
N LEU A 142 6.28 -5.39 9.97
CA LEU A 142 6.53 -5.12 8.56
C LEU A 142 7.25 -6.28 7.87
N ILE A 143 8.30 -6.83 8.50
CA ILE A 143 9.02 -8.01 7.99
C ILE A 143 8.06 -9.19 7.86
N THR A 144 7.23 -9.44 8.87
CA THR A 144 6.26 -10.54 8.89
C THR A 144 5.24 -10.40 7.76
N ALA A 145 4.65 -9.21 7.60
CA ALA A 145 3.71 -8.94 6.53
C ALA A 145 4.34 -9.06 5.12
N ARG A 146 5.58 -8.59 4.95
CA ARG A 146 6.35 -8.72 3.69
C ARG A 146 6.66 -10.18 3.36
N LYS A 147 7.04 -10.98 4.36
CA LYS A 147 7.27 -12.42 4.22
C LYS A 147 5.98 -13.15 3.82
N ALA A 148 4.86 -12.82 4.47
CA ALA A 148 3.56 -13.37 4.12
C ALA A 148 3.18 -13.06 2.67
N LYS A 149 3.30 -11.80 2.22
CA LYS A 149 3.09 -11.38 0.83
C LYS A 149 3.90 -12.23 -0.16
N ARG A 150 5.22 -12.34 0.06
CA ARG A 150 6.11 -13.10 -0.82
C ARG A 150 5.78 -14.58 -0.85
N ASN A 151 5.42 -15.16 0.29
CA ASN A 151 4.99 -16.55 0.35
C ASN A 151 3.71 -16.77 -0.46
N THR A 152 2.74 -15.86 -0.35
CA THR A 152 1.53 -15.90 -1.19
C THR A 152 1.86 -15.84 -2.66
N GLU A 153 2.72 -14.90 -3.08
CA GLU A 153 3.19 -14.78 -4.48
C GLU A 153 3.90 -16.06 -4.97
N TYR A 154 4.72 -16.66 -4.11
CA TYR A 154 5.42 -17.92 -4.40
C TYR A 154 4.44 -19.10 -4.56
N TYR A 155 3.48 -19.26 -3.65
CA TYR A 155 2.50 -20.33 -3.73
C TYR A 155 1.55 -20.15 -4.91
N ASP A 156 1.17 -18.92 -5.24
CA ASP A 156 0.40 -18.62 -6.44
C ASP A 156 1.17 -19.00 -7.71
N LEU A 157 2.48 -18.75 -7.76
CA LEU A 157 3.32 -19.17 -8.88
C LEU A 157 3.38 -20.69 -8.99
N LEU A 158 3.65 -21.41 -7.89
CA LEU A 158 3.66 -22.88 -7.87
C LEU A 158 2.33 -23.45 -8.35
N ASN A 159 1.22 -22.85 -7.92
CA ASN A 159 -0.11 -23.27 -8.34
C ASN A 159 -0.31 -23.06 -9.84
N LYS A 160 0.07 -21.89 -10.37
CA LYS A 160 -0.01 -21.57 -11.80
C LYS A 160 0.86 -22.48 -12.66
N THR A 161 2.02 -22.91 -12.16
CA THR A 161 2.91 -23.85 -12.87
C THR A 161 2.47 -25.31 -12.74
N GLY A 162 1.31 -25.58 -12.11
CA GLY A 162 0.80 -26.94 -11.92
C GLY A 162 1.62 -27.77 -10.93
N HIS A 163 2.47 -27.16 -10.09
CA HIS A 163 3.35 -27.88 -9.17
C HIS A 163 2.55 -28.79 -8.24
N PHE A 164 1.45 -28.28 -7.68
CA PHE A 164 0.57 -29.03 -6.78
C PHE A 164 -0.27 -30.12 -7.49
N GLN A 165 -0.28 -30.13 -8.82
CA GLN A 165 -0.96 -31.12 -9.65
C GLN A 165 0.01 -32.15 -10.23
N SER A 166 1.32 -31.94 -10.08
CA SER A 166 2.37 -32.83 -10.56
C SER A 166 2.36 -34.17 -9.81
N ASP A 167 2.77 -35.24 -10.49
CA ASP A 167 2.82 -36.57 -9.88
C ASP A 167 3.89 -36.65 -8.79
N ASP A 168 4.99 -35.92 -8.95
CA ASP A 168 6.04 -35.76 -7.92
C ASP A 168 5.46 -35.16 -6.63
N TYR A 169 4.66 -34.10 -6.72
CA TYR A 169 4.02 -33.50 -5.54
C TYR A 169 3.00 -34.45 -4.91
N LYS A 170 2.21 -35.18 -5.71
CA LYS A 170 1.27 -36.20 -5.18
C LYS A 170 2.01 -37.32 -4.46
N GLN A 171 3.18 -37.72 -4.94
CA GLN A 171 4.00 -38.76 -4.32
C GLN A 171 4.64 -38.27 -3.02
N TRP A 172 5.18 -37.05 -3.00
CA TRP A 172 5.69 -36.41 -1.79
C TRP A 172 4.59 -36.21 -0.72
N ALA A 173 3.40 -35.74 -1.12
CA ALA A 173 2.29 -35.50 -0.20
C ALA A 173 1.75 -36.78 0.46
N LYS A 174 1.92 -37.95 -0.18
CA LYS A 174 1.55 -39.24 0.41
C LYS A 174 2.55 -39.72 1.46
N THR A 175 3.80 -39.30 1.40
CA THR A 175 4.86 -39.72 2.34
C THR A 175 5.06 -38.75 3.50
N HIS A 176 4.48 -37.55 3.42
CA HIS A 176 4.61 -36.49 4.43
C HIS A 176 3.27 -36.02 5.02
N ARG A 177 2.20 -36.79 4.80
CA ARG A 177 0.93 -36.70 5.55
C ARG A 177 0.96 -37.65 6.73
#